data_AF-A0A1F6KLA6-F1
#
_entry.id   AF-A0A1F6KLA6-F1
#
_cell.length_a   1.000
_cell.length_b   1.000
_cell.length_c   1.000
_cell.angle_alpha   90.00
_cell.angle_beta   90.00
_cell.angle_gamma   90.00
#
_symmetry.space_group_name_H-M   'P 1'
#
loop_
_entity.id
_entity.type
_entity.pdbx_description
1 polymer ?
#
loop_
_entity_poly.entity_id
_entity_poly.type
_entity_poly.pdbx_seq_one_letter_code
_entity_poly.pdbx_strand_id
1 'polypeptide(L)'
;MATVTPKALEEFKKIYKEQYGKEFKSDVEALDSAQRLLNLFEVLLKCEHRERLRKQRLKDEPKGFHLEEDGSTYNCIICHKMISGKDGWWDLDGQKCLDCQRNIENGVVPRNICRDRDSWYASWQIQDKLKIHSSTVRKMVREGKLKARNLTTEGGTIYFQVFLLSENQDTIRQSREEKHNETVT
;
A
#
# COMPACT_ATOMS: atom_id res chain seq x y z
N MET A 1 -7.47 1.20 29.21
CA MET A 1 -6.45 2.05 28.56
C MET A 1 -5.33 2.22 29.55
N ALA A 2 -4.08 2.00 29.12
CA ALA A 2 -2.94 2.24 29.98
C ALA A 2 -2.82 3.74 30.26
N THR A 3 -2.39 4.08 31.47
CA THR A 3 -2.19 5.47 31.90
C THR A 3 -0.74 5.69 32.27
N VAL A 4 -0.26 6.91 32.02
CA VAL A 4 1.10 7.30 32.40
C VAL A 4 1.19 7.38 33.93
N THR A 5 2.10 6.60 34.51
CA THR A 5 2.37 6.65 35.95
C THR A 5 3.24 7.85 36.30
N PRO A 6 3.25 8.35 37.56
CA PRO A 6 4.12 9.44 37.97
C PRO A 6 5.61 9.16 37.69
N LYS A 7 6.06 7.92 37.94
CA LYS A 7 7.44 7.50 37.63
C LYS A 7 7.74 7.60 36.13
N ALA A 8 6.83 7.12 35.28
CA ALA A 8 6.99 7.18 33.83
C ALA A 8 6.94 8.62 33.31
N LEU A 9 6.17 9.51 33.95
CA LEU A 9 6.13 10.93 33.61
C LEU A 9 7.47 11.62 33.88
N GLU A 10 8.10 11.35 35.02
CA GLU A 10 9.42 11.90 35.35
C GLU A 10 10.51 11.37 34.40
N GLU A 11 10.46 10.08 34.08
CA GLU A 11 11.37 9.47 33.10
C GLU A 11 11.18 10.08 31.71
N PHE A 12 9.93 10.28 31.28
CA PHE A 12 9.62 10.94 30.02
C PHE A 12 10.16 12.38 29.95
N LYS A 13 9.96 13.19 31.00
CA LYS A 13 10.52 14.55 31.09
C LYS A 13 12.05 14.53 30.98
N LYS A 14 12.71 13.61 31.70
CA LYS A 14 14.17 13.45 31.67
C LYS A 14 14.67 13.13 30.27
N ILE A 15 14.10 12.11 29.61
CA ILE A 15 14.48 11.71 28.25
C ILE A 15 14.25 12.87 27.28
N TYR A 16 13.13 13.57 27.39
CA TYR A 16 12.79 14.68 26.50
C TYR A 16 13.82 15.83 26.60
N LYS A 17 14.23 16.17 27.83
CA LYS A 17 15.29 17.17 28.06
C LYS A 17 16.63 16.72 27.49
N GLU A 18 17.02 15.46 27.72
CA GLU A 18 18.29 14.91 27.22
C GLU A 18 18.35 14.88 25.69
N GLN A 19 17.25 14.52 25.02
CA GLN A 19 17.20 14.38 23.56
C GLN A 19 17.01 15.70 22.82
N TYR A 20 16.22 16.63 23.38
CA TYR A 20 15.81 17.83 22.65
C TYR A 20 16.30 19.13 23.31
N GLY A 21 16.96 19.07 24.47
CA GLY A 21 17.41 20.24 25.21
C GLY A 21 16.28 21.15 25.71
N LYS A 22 15.04 20.64 25.75
CA LYS A 22 13.83 21.39 26.09
C LYS A 22 13.16 20.81 27.33
N GLU A 23 12.63 21.69 28.16
CA GLU A 23 11.77 21.32 29.28
C GLU A 23 10.31 21.64 28.95
N PHE A 24 9.40 20.85 29.52
CA PHE A 24 7.98 21.18 29.47
C PHE A 24 7.69 22.37 30.38
N LYS A 25 6.72 23.20 30.00
CA LYS A 25 6.35 24.39 30.80
C LYS A 25 5.54 24.01 32.03
N SER A 26 4.91 22.85 32.01
CA SER A 26 4.12 22.32 33.12
C SER A 26 4.02 20.80 33.09
N ASP A 27 3.68 20.22 34.23
CA ASP A 27 3.40 18.79 34.38
C ASP A 27 2.19 18.33 33.57
N VAL A 28 1.19 19.22 33.40
CA VAL A 28 0.00 18.93 32.58
C VAL A 28 0.39 18.76 31.11
N GLU A 29 1.26 19.63 30.59
CA GLU A 29 1.77 19.55 29.22
C GLU A 29 2.61 18.29 29.01
N ALA A 30 3.48 17.96 29.97
CA ALA A 30 4.28 16.74 29.95
C ALA A 30 3.39 15.49 29.96
N LEU A 31 2.35 15.48 30.79
CA LEU A 31 1.41 14.36 30.92
C LEU A 31 0.59 14.15 29.63
N ASP A 32 0.04 15.21 29.05
CA ASP A 32 -0.69 15.13 27.77
C ASP A 32 0.22 14.58 26.67
N SER A 33 1.44 15.10 26.57
CA SER A 33 2.43 14.62 25.58
C SER A 33 2.79 13.15 25.79
N ALA A 34 3.04 12.73 27.03
CA ALA A 34 3.33 11.34 27.37
C ALA A 34 2.13 10.41 27.07
N GLN A 35 0.92 10.86 27.37
CA GLN A 35 -0.29 10.06 27.13
C GLN A 35 -0.57 9.90 25.63
N ARG A 36 -0.33 10.94 24.81
CA ARG A 36 -0.43 10.84 23.35
C ARG A 36 0.54 9.81 22.78
N LEU A 37 1.78 9.79 23.29
CA LEU A 37 2.77 8.80 22.89
C LEU A 37 2.32 7.38 23.28
N LEU A 38 1.87 7.19 24.52
CA LEU A 38 1.35 5.91 24.98
C LEU A 38 0.18 5.41 24.12
N ASN A 39 -0.77 6.30 23.82
CA ASN A 39 -1.93 5.98 22.96
C ASN A 39 -1.50 5.60 21.54
N LEU A 40 -0.49 6.28 20.97
CA LEU A 40 0.07 5.91 19.67
C LEU A 40 0.66 4.49 19.71
N PHE A 41 1.45 4.18 20.74
CA PHE A 41 2.02 2.83 20.92
C PHE A 41 0.94 1.76 21.10
N GLU A 42 -0.15 2.05 21.82
CA GLU A 42 -1.27 1.11 21.93
C GLU A 42 -1.88 0.78 20.55
N VAL A 43 -2.05 1.76 19.67
CA VAL A 43 -2.55 1.54 18.31
C VAL A 43 -1.56 0.69 17.51
N LEU A 44 -0.26 1.02 17.56
CA LEU A 44 0.77 0.27 16.83
C LEU A 44 0.85 -1.18 17.30
N LEU A 45 0.80 -1.43 18.61
CA LEU A 45 0.80 -2.78 19.18
C LEU A 45 -0.42 -3.58 18.74
N LYS A 46 -1.60 -2.96 18.69
CA LYS A 46 -2.82 -3.63 18.16
C LYS A 46 -2.67 -4.00 16.70
N CYS A 47 -2.06 -3.13 15.88
CA CYS A 47 -1.79 -3.42 14.47
C CYS A 47 -0.81 -4.59 14.32
N GLU A 48 0.33 -4.55 15.02
CA GLU A 48 1.34 -5.61 14.98
C GLU A 48 0.80 -6.94 15.49
N HIS A 49 0.02 -6.94 16.58
CA HIS A 49 -0.60 -8.15 17.10
C HIS A 49 -1.53 -8.80 16.08
N ARG A 50 -2.40 -8.02 15.42
CA ARG A 50 -3.27 -8.52 14.34
C ARG A 50 -2.47 -9.10 13.19
N GLU A 51 -1.42 -8.42 12.76
CA GLU A 51 -0.55 -8.88 11.67
C GLU A 51 0.19 -10.18 12.03
N ARG A 52 0.70 -10.31 13.26
CA ARG A 52 1.35 -11.54 13.73
C ARG A 52 0.38 -12.71 13.79
N LEU A 53 -0.85 -12.51 14.27
CA LEU A 53 -1.87 -13.56 14.27
C LEU A 53 -2.18 -14.03 12.85
N ARG A 54 -2.32 -13.11 11.89
CA ARG A 54 -2.53 -13.46 10.48
C ARG A 54 -1.35 -14.24 9.90
N LYS A 55 -0.11 -13.81 10.17
CA LYS A 55 1.11 -14.53 9.75
C LYS A 55 1.22 -15.91 10.40
N GLN A 56 0.76 -16.07 11.64
CA GLN A 56 0.70 -17.38 12.30
C GLN A 56 -0.32 -18.30 11.62
N ARG A 57 -1.52 -17.80 11.29
CA ARG A 57 -2.57 -18.55 10.57
C ARG A 57 -2.10 -19.09 9.22
N LEU A 58 -1.20 -18.40 8.53
CA LEU A 58 -0.60 -18.91 7.27
C LEU A 58 0.23 -20.18 7.42
N LYS A 59 0.63 -20.57 8.63
CA LYS A 59 1.26 -21.87 8.85
C LYS A 59 0.30 -23.02 8.54
N ASP A 60 -0.98 -22.81 8.85
CA ASP A 60 -2.05 -23.78 8.63
C ASP A 60 -2.75 -23.55 7.28
N GLU A 61 -2.83 -22.28 6.83
CA GLU A 61 -3.44 -21.86 5.56
C GLU A 61 -2.42 -21.15 4.63
N PRO A 62 -1.42 -21.87 4.08
CA PRO A 62 -0.27 -21.26 3.38
C PRO A 62 -0.62 -20.53 2.08
N LYS A 63 -1.80 -20.79 1.50
CA LYS A 63 -2.29 -20.11 0.29
C LYS A 63 -2.98 -18.76 0.59
N GLY A 64 -3.21 -18.46 1.87
CA GLY A 64 -4.01 -17.32 2.29
C GLY A 64 -5.43 -17.72 2.72
N PHE A 65 -6.18 -16.71 3.14
CA PHE A 65 -7.51 -16.86 3.72
C PHE A 65 -8.33 -15.57 3.62
N HIS A 66 -9.65 -15.68 3.79
CA HIS A 66 -10.52 -14.53 4.01
C HIS A 66 -10.35 -14.00 5.43
N LEU A 67 -10.35 -12.67 5.59
CA LEU A 67 -10.37 -12.08 6.92
C LEU A 67 -11.77 -12.14 7.51
N GLU A 68 -11.86 -12.28 8.82
CA GLU A 68 -13.13 -12.25 9.54
C GLU A 68 -13.86 -10.92 9.34
N GLU A 69 -15.18 -10.94 9.39
CA GLU A 69 -16.01 -9.75 9.31
C GLU A 69 -16.01 -9.03 10.68
N ASP A 70 -15.20 -7.98 10.79
CA ASP A 70 -15.04 -7.16 12.00
C ASP A 70 -15.57 -5.72 11.83
N GLY A 71 -16.31 -5.46 10.75
CA GLY A 71 -16.76 -4.13 10.35
C GLY A 71 -15.67 -3.24 9.76
N SER A 72 -14.42 -3.72 9.66
CA SER A 72 -13.33 -2.98 9.02
C SER A 72 -13.42 -3.06 7.50
N THR A 73 -12.99 -1.99 6.84
CA THR A 73 -12.74 -1.96 5.41
C THR A 73 -11.24 -1.95 5.12
N TYR A 74 -10.88 -2.58 4.01
CA TYR A 74 -9.50 -2.71 3.55
C TYR A 74 -9.40 -2.24 2.10
N ASN A 75 -8.20 -1.91 1.66
CA ASN A 75 -7.93 -1.58 0.27
C ASN A 75 -7.14 -2.72 -0.38
N CYS A 76 -7.58 -3.15 -1.56
CA CYS A 76 -6.82 -4.08 -2.38
C CYS A 76 -5.46 -3.46 -2.76
N ILE A 77 -4.36 -4.15 -2.50
CA ILE A 77 -3.00 -3.65 -2.76
C ILE A 77 -2.71 -3.35 -4.25
N ILE A 78 -3.46 -3.95 -5.17
CA ILE A 78 -3.31 -3.74 -6.61
C ILE A 78 -4.23 -2.62 -7.10
N CYS A 79 -5.55 -2.85 -7.06
CA CYS A 79 -6.52 -1.95 -7.68
C CYS A 79 -7.08 -0.88 -6.74
N HIS A 80 -6.73 -0.91 -5.45
CA HIS A 80 -7.19 0.03 -4.42
C HIS A 80 -8.71 0.04 -4.18
N LYS A 81 -9.43 -0.95 -4.71
CA LYS A 81 -10.85 -1.14 -4.39
C LYS A 81 -11.00 -1.37 -2.89
N MET A 82 -11.92 -0.63 -2.27
CA MET A 82 -12.35 -0.86 -0.89
C MET A 82 -13.12 -2.17 -0.81
N ILE A 83 -12.75 -3.03 0.12
CA ILE A 83 -13.31 -4.37 0.33
C ILE A 83 -13.50 -4.64 1.83
N SER A 84 -14.46 -5.50 2.16
CA SER A 84 -14.56 -6.06 3.51
C SER A 84 -13.55 -7.19 3.71
N GLY A 85 -13.43 -7.70 4.93
CA GLY A 85 -12.60 -8.87 5.22
C GLY A 85 -13.03 -10.12 4.44
N LYS A 86 -14.34 -10.38 4.38
CA LYS A 86 -14.92 -11.52 3.65
C LYS A 86 -14.81 -11.40 2.13
N ASP A 87 -14.87 -10.19 1.59
CA ASP A 87 -14.80 -9.93 0.14
C ASP A 87 -13.35 -9.81 -0.37
N GLY A 88 -12.38 -10.15 0.48
CA GLY A 88 -10.96 -10.08 0.16
C GLY A 88 -10.20 -11.35 0.52
N TRP A 89 -8.98 -11.41 0.00
CA TRP A 89 -8.05 -12.50 0.19
C TRP A 89 -6.76 -11.96 0.80
N TRP A 90 -6.38 -12.47 1.96
CA TRP A 90 -5.15 -12.11 2.64
C TRP A 90 -4.13 -13.26 2.55
N ASP A 91 -2.91 -12.94 2.14
CA ASP A 91 -1.76 -13.86 2.18
C ASP A 91 -0.47 -13.08 2.50
N LEU A 92 0.70 -13.70 2.34
CA LEU A 92 2.01 -13.03 2.56
C LEU A 92 2.25 -11.81 1.65
N ASP A 93 1.49 -11.67 0.57
CA ASP A 93 1.56 -10.54 -0.36
C ASP A 93 0.57 -9.43 -0.01
N GLY A 94 -0.15 -9.57 1.11
CA GLY A 94 -1.08 -8.58 1.64
C GLY A 94 -2.53 -8.77 1.16
N GLN A 95 -3.36 -7.78 1.47
CA GLN A 95 -4.80 -7.84 1.19
C GLN A 95 -5.11 -7.58 -0.29
N LYS A 96 -5.87 -8.46 -0.92
CA LYS A 96 -6.35 -8.34 -2.31
C LYS A 96 -7.87 -8.46 -2.36
N CYS A 97 -8.51 -7.85 -3.35
CA CYS A 97 -9.88 -8.24 -3.70
C CYS A 97 -9.86 -9.58 -4.45
N LEU A 98 -10.97 -10.32 -4.42
CA LEU A 98 -11.07 -11.63 -5.08
C LEU A 98 -10.80 -11.56 -6.58
N ASP A 99 -11.18 -10.47 -7.24
CA ASP A 99 -10.87 -10.27 -8.66
C ASP A 99 -9.35 -10.18 -8.92
N CYS A 100 -8.62 -9.42 -8.10
CA CYS A 100 -7.17 -9.31 -8.26
C CYS A 100 -6.48 -10.64 -7.93
N GLN A 101 -6.93 -11.35 -6.89
CA GLN A 101 -6.43 -12.67 -6.56
C GLN A 101 -6.58 -13.64 -7.74
N ARG A 102 -7.78 -13.72 -8.33
CA ARG A 102 -8.06 -14.56 -9.49
C ARG A 102 -7.19 -14.19 -10.70
N ASN A 103 -6.97 -12.90 -10.95
CA ASN A 103 -6.10 -12.46 -12.05
C ASN A 103 -4.62 -12.87 -11.84
N ILE A 104 -4.15 -12.94 -10.59
CA ILE A 104 -2.81 -13.49 -10.27
C ILE A 104 -2.79 -15.00 -10.52
N GLU A 105 -3.78 -15.73 -10.02
CA GLU A 105 -3.87 -17.19 -10.16
C GLU A 105 -3.96 -17.62 -11.62
N ASN A 106 -4.66 -16.84 -12.45
CA ASN A 106 -4.76 -17.06 -13.89
C ASN A 106 -3.53 -16.56 -14.68
N GLY A 107 -2.51 -16.01 -14.01
CA GLY A 107 -1.28 -15.54 -14.65
C GLY A 107 -1.44 -14.30 -15.52
N VAL A 108 -2.53 -13.55 -15.38
CA VAL A 108 -2.74 -12.27 -16.10
C VAL A 108 -1.68 -11.25 -15.70
N VAL A 109 -1.38 -11.21 -14.39
CA VAL A 109 -0.29 -10.44 -13.79
C VAL A 109 0.51 -11.32 -12.84
N PRO A 110 1.83 -11.10 -12.73
CA PRO A 110 2.66 -11.87 -11.82
C PRO A 110 2.43 -11.46 -10.36
N ARG A 111 2.58 -12.41 -9.43
CA ARG A 111 2.35 -12.20 -7.98
C ARG A 111 3.25 -11.10 -7.37
N ASN A 112 4.45 -10.90 -7.92
CA ASN A 112 5.42 -9.92 -7.40
C ASN A 112 4.91 -8.47 -7.43
N ILE A 113 3.91 -8.13 -8.25
CA ILE A 113 3.34 -6.77 -8.32
C ILE A 113 2.74 -6.31 -6.98
N CYS A 114 2.40 -7.25 -6.10
CA CYS A 114 1.90 -6.97 -4.76
C CYS A 114 3.01 -6.50 -3.81
N ARG A 115 4.25 -6.96 -4.01
CA ARG A 115 5.40 -6.62 -3.15
C ARG A 115 6.19 -5.45 -3.68
N ASP A 116 6.35 -5.38 -5.00
CA ASP A 116 7.11 -4.33 -5.68
C ASP A 116 6.16 -3.39 -6.42
N ARG A 117 5.76 -2.32 -5.75
CA ARG A 117 4.86 -1.31 -6.33
C ARG A 117 5.52 -0.51 -7.45
N ASP A 118 6.85 -0.45 -7.47
CA ASP A 118 7.59 0.29 -8.47
C ASP A 118 7.77 -0.52 -9.76
N SER A 119 7.56 -1.85 -9.74
CA SER A 119 7.64 -2.72 -10.92
C SER A 119 6.56 -2.48 -12.00
N TRP A 120 5.54 -1.65 -11.72
CA TRP A 120 4.41 -1.46 -12.63
C TRP A 120 3.68 -0.13 -12.45
N TYR A 121 2.90 0.26 -13.45
CA TYR A 121 2.03 1.44 -13.39
C TYR A 121 0.56 1.06 -13.61
N ALA A 122 -0.32 1.69 -12.84
CA ALA A 122 -1.73 1.79 -13.19
C ALA A 122 -1.93 2.80 -14.34
N SER A 123 -3.05 2.74 -15.06
CA SER A 123 -3.34 3.69 -16.16
C SER A 123 -3.22 5.15 -15.74
N TRP A 124 -3.70 5.49 -14.55
CA TRP A 124 -3.63 6.86 -14.02
C TRP A 124 -2.19 7.28 -13.66
N GLN A 125 -1.34 6.32 -13.24
CA GLN A 125 0.08 6.59 -12.94
C GLN A 125 0.87 6.88 -14.21
N ILE A 126 0.50 6.33 -15.37
CA ILE A 126 1.14 6.69 -16.63
C ILE A 126 0.96 8.18 -16.94
N GLN A 127 -0.24 8.71 -16.72
CA GLN A 127 -0.47 10.13 -16.90
C GLN A 127 0.31 10.97 -15.88
N ASP A 128 0.33 10.58 -14.61
CA ASP A 128 1.07 11.35 -13.59
C ASP A 128 2.59 11.32 -13.82
N LYS A 129 3.15 10.12 -14.02
CA LYS A 129 4.61 9.89 -14.08
C LYS A 129 5.18 10.16 -15.47
N LEU A 130 4.49 9.70 -16.51
CA LEU A 130 4.96 9.82 -17.89
C LEU A 130 4.34 11.02 -18.60
N LYS A 131 3.39 11.74 -18.00
CA LYS A 131 2.71 12.91 -18.61
C LYS A 131 2.08 12.58 -19.97
N ILE A 132 1.81 11.30 -20.22
CA ILE A 132 1.14 10.81 -21.42
C ILE A 132 -0.36 10.87 -21.14
N HIS A 133 -1.09 11.66 -21.92
CA HIS A 133 -2.54 11.77 -21.77
C HIS A 133 -3.24 10.42 -22.02
N SER A 134 -4.34 10.16 -21.31
CA SER A 134 -5.06 8.87 -21.36
C SER A 134 -5.49 8.45 -22.78
N SER A 135 -5.84 9.40 -23.65
CA SER A 135 -6.15 9.13 -25.06
C SER A 135 -4.94 8.59 -25.83
N THR A 136 -3.75 9.15 -25.59
CA THR A 136 -2.49 8.69 -26.16
C THR A 136 -2.13 7.31 -25.61
N VAL A 137 -2.30 7.07 -24.31
CA VAL A 137 -2.11 5.73 -23.72
C VAL A 137 -2.97 4.69 -24.44
N ARG A 138 -4.27 4.96 -24.63
CA ARG A 138 -5.18 4.06 -25.37
C ARG A 138 -4.73 3.85 -26.82
N LYS A 139 -4.26 4.90 -27.49
CA LYS A 139 -3.70 4.81 -28.85
C LYS A 139 -2.47 3.90 -28.88
N MET A 140 -1.51 4.10 -27.97
CA MET A 140 -0.29 3.30 -27.87
C MET A 140 -0.59 1.83 -27.56
N VAL A 141 -1.60 1.55 -26.73
CA VAL A 141 -2.06 0.17 -26.48
C VAL A 141 -2.63 -0.47 -27.75
N ARG A 142 -3.48 0.25 -28.50
CA ARG A 142 -4.02 -0.26 -29.77
C ARG A 142 -2.94 -0.48 -30.83
N GLU A 143 -1.91 0.36 -30.85
CA GLU A 143 -0.77 0.25 -31.75
C GLU A 143 0.28 -0.80 -31.30
N GLY A 144 0.10 -1.42 -30.12
CA GLY A 144 1.05 -2.39 -29.57
C GLY A 144 2.34 -1.79 -29.01
N LYS A 145 2.48 -0.45 -29.00
CA LYS A 145 3.63 0.26 -28.41
C LYS A 145 3.66 0.20 -26.88
N LEU A 146 2.51 -0.03 -26.27
CA LEU A 146 2.37 -0.16 -24.83
C LEU A 146 1.54 -1.40 -24.51
N LYS A 147 2.11 -2.33 -23.75
CA LYS A 147 1.45 -3.58 -23.36
C LYS A 147 0.71 -3.38 -22.04
N ALA A 148 -0.62 -3.41 -22.13
CA ALA A 148 -1.52 -3.40 -20.98
C ALA A 148 -1.89 -4.84 -20.58
N ARG A 149 -1.81 -5.14 -19.29
CA ARG A 149 -2.45 -6.30 -18.67
C ARG A 149 -3.83 -5.89 -18.16
N ASN A 150 -4.88 -6.42 -18.78
CA ASN A 150 -6.26 -6.08 -18.43
C ASN A 150 -6.76 -7.03 -17.33
N LEU A 151 -7.03 -6.49 -16.15
CA LEU A 151 -7.60 -7.24 -15.05
C LEU A 151 -9.13 -7.24 -15.20
N THR A 152 -9.70 -8.43 -15.20
CA THR A 152 -11.14 -8.65 -15.41
C THR A 152 -11.85 -9.11 -14.16
N THR A 153 -13.12 -8.72 -14.01
CA THR A 153 -14.04 -9.30 -13.03
C THR A 153 -14.36 -10.75 -13.39
N GLU A 154 -15.05 -11.46 -12.52
CA GLU A 154 -15.45 -12.85 -12.79
C GLU A 154 -16.30 -12.96 -14.07
N GLY A 155 -17.15 -11.96 -14.31
CA GLY A 155 -17.95 -11.83 -15.53
C GLY A 155 -17.18 -11.34 -16.77
N GLY A 156 -15.85 -11.18 -16.70
CA GLY A 156 -15.01 -10.80 -17.84
C GLY A 156 -14.88 -9.30 -18.11
N THR A 157 -15.56 -8.44 -17.34
CA THR A 157 -15.45 -6.99 -17.52
C THR A 157 -14.09 -6.47 -17.05
N ILE A 158 -13.40 -5.72 -17.89
CA ILE A 158 -12.13 -5.07 -17.54
C ILE A 158 -12.41 -3.94 -16.55
N TYR A 159 -11.86 -4.02 -15.34
CA TYR A 159 -12.03 -2.99 -14.30
C TYR A 159 -10.72 -2.24 -13.99
N PHE A 160 -9.57 -2.80 -14.34
CA PHE A 160 -8.27 -2.21 -14.05
C PHE A 160 -7.23 -2.62 -15.08
N GLN A 161 -6.23 -1.77 -15.32
CA GLN A 161 -5.12 -2.10 -16.21
C GLN A 161 -3.79 -1.88 -15.50
N VAL A 162 -2.89 -2.84 -15.71
CA VAL A 162 -1.53 -2.86 -15.17
C VAL A 162 -0.55 -2.82 -16.33
N PHE A 163 0.44 -1.93 -16.25
CA PHE A 163 1.52 -1.81 -17.20
C PHE A 163 2.81 -2.22 -16.51
N LEU A 164 3.25 -3.46 -16.75
CA LEU A 164 4.49 -3.98 -16.16
C LEU A 164 5.68 -3.27 -16.77
N LEU A 165 6.60 -2.77 -15.96
CA LEU A 165 7.81 -2.12 -16.47
C LEU A 165 8.63 -3.06 -17.33
N SER A 166 8.78 -4.32 -16.92
CA SER A 166 9.52 -5.35 -17.67
C SER A 166 9.02 -5.55 -19.10
N GLU A 167 7.76 -5.21 -19.38
CA GLU A 167 7.15 -5.37 -20.70
C GLU A 167 7.09 -4.05 -21.50
N ASN A 168 7.45 -2.93 -20.88
CA ASN A 168 7.26 -1.58 -21.41
C ASN A 168 8.51 -0.71 -21.24
N GLN A 169 9.69 -1.30 -20.99
CA GLN A 169 10.90 -0.55 -20.63
C GLN A 169 11.27 0.48 -21.70
N ASP A 170 11.26 0.10 -22.96
CA ASP A 170 11.70 0.96 -24.07
C ASP A 170 10.79 2.18 -24.21
N THR A 171 9.48 1.94 -24.25
CA THR A 171 8.46 3.00 -24.34
C THR A 171 8.52 3.95 -23.15
N ILE A 172 8.78 3.41 -21.95
CA ILE A 172 8.87 4.21 -20.73
C ILE A 172 10.18 5.00 -20.68
N ARG A 173 11.30 4.43 -21.14
CA ARG A 173 12.60 5.12 -21.24
C ARG A 173 12.54 6.27 -22.25
N GLN A 174 12.02 6.03 -23.45
CA GLN A 174 11.85 7.06 -24.48
C GLN A 174 11.06 8.27 -23.95
N SER A 175 9.93 8.01 -23.27
CA SER A 175 9.13 9.09 -22.67
C SER A 175 9.82 9.88 -21.55
N ARG A 176 10.89 9.33 -20.94
CA ARG A 176 11.70 10.02 -19.93
C ARG A 176 12.85 10.81 -20.57
N GLU A 177 13.46 10.28 -21.62
CA GLU A 177 14.56 10.93 -22.36
C GLU A 177 14.06 12.15 -23.15
N GLU A 178 12.91 12.04 -23.83
CA GLU A 178 12.27 13.17 -24.52
C GLU A 178 12.04 14.36 -23.59
N LYS A 179 11.67 14.08 -22.33
CA LYS A 179 11.47 15.12 -21.31
C LYS A 179 12.76 15.76 -20.84
N HIS A 180 13.81 14.96 -20.61
CA HIS A 180 15.09 15.53 -20.19
C HIS A 180 15.58 16.54 -21.22
N ASN A 181 15.40 16.24 -22.50
CA ASN A 181 15.77 17.13 -23.59
C ASN A 181 14.88 18.39 -23.65
N GLU A 182 13.57 18.29 -23.39
CA GLU A 182 12.65 19.45 -23.33
C GLU A 182 12.88 20.36 -22.11
N THR A 183 13.48 19.86 -21.01
CA THR A 183 13.71 20.67 -19.80
C THR A 183 15.07 21.36 -19.77
N VAL A 184 15.99 20.98 -20.67
CA VAL A 184 17.37 21.48 -20.75
C VAL A 184 17.53 22.53 -21.87
N THR A 185 16.54 22.66 -22.75
CA THR A 185 16.39 23.76 -23.73
C THR A 185 15.54 24.89 -23.18
#